data_AF-A0AA95RP61-F1
#
_entry.id   AF-A0AA95RP61-F1
#
_cell.length_a   1.000
_cell.length_b   1.000
_cell.length_c   1.000
_cell.angle_alpha   90.00
_cell.angle_beta   90.00
_cell.angle_gamma   90.00
#
_symmetry.space_group_name_H-M   'P 1'
#
loop_
_entity.id
_entity.type
_entity.pdbx_description
1 polymer ?
#
loop_
_entity_poly.entity_id
_entity_poly.type
_entity_poly.pdbx_seq_one_letter_code
_entity_poly.pdbx_strand_id
1 'polypeptide(L)'
;MIELSKENYAQVLPLLKNLAYEPVFAYSVIEQNQSGKVFVDHAENPTCSLIINSYGQYLLVKSGNNECFMSDVAEFLLNDQHHSKYYDLYASTPELLFQISERLVGKTVLLHCF
;
A
#
# COMPACT_ATOMS: atom_id res chain seq x y z
N MET A 1 -10.73 -0.45 5.98
CA MET A 1 -9.33 -0.06 6.22
C MET A 1 -9.29 1.09 7.20
N ILE A 2 -8.23 1.22 8.01
CA ILE A 2 -8.09 2.27 9.02
C ILE A 2 -6.97 3.21 8.59
N GLU A 3 -7.26 4.51 8.40
CA GLU A 3 -6.23 5.54 8.20
C GLU A 3 -5.57 5.84 9.56
N LEU A 4 -4.26 5.68 9.65
CA LEU A 4 -3.50 6.04 10.84
C LEU A 4 -3.33 7.56 10.95
N SER A 5 -3.28 8.06 12.17
CA SER A 5 -2.76 9.40 12.43
C SER A 5 -1.24 9.43 12.25
N LYS A 6 -0.67 10.60 11.92
CA LYS A 6 0.76 10.72 11.58
C LYS A 6 1.69 10.28 12.71
N GLU A 7 1.26 10.49 13.95
CA GLU A 7 2.01 10.09 15.16
C GLU A 7 2.16 8.56 15.26
N ASN A 8 1.30 7.81 14.57
CA ASN A 8 1.24 6.36 14.61
C ASN A 8 1.87 5.69 13.38
N TYR A 9 2.41 6.44 12.41
CA TYR A 9 2.99 5.84 11.20
C TYR A 9 4.14 4.87 11.49
N ALA A 10 4.90 5.08 12.57
CA ALA A 10 6.00 4.19 12.94
C ALA A 10 5.54 2.74 13.23
N GLN A 11 4.26 2.50 13.52
CA GLN A 11 3.72 1.18 13.81
C GLN A 11 3.82 0.20 12.63
N VAL A 12 3.91 0.69 11.39
CA VAL A 12 4.03 -0.17 10.19
C VAL A 12 5.48 -0.52 9.83
N LEU A 13 6.49 0.05 10.50
CA LEU A 13 7.91 -0.26 10.25
C LEU A 13 8.24 -1.77 10.32
N PRO A 14 7.68 -2.57 11.25
CA PRO A 14 7.90 -4.01 11.27
C PRO A 14 7.40 -4.75 10.02
N LEU A 15 6.43 -4.17 9.30
CA LEU A 15 5.90 -4.77 8.06
C LEU A 15 6.88 -4.62 6.88
N LEU A 16 7.72 -3.58 6.91
CA LEU A 16 8.72 -3.29 5.87
C LEU A 16 10.06 -4.03 6.07
N LYS A 17 10.22 -4.77 7.18
CA LYS A 17 11.42 -5.58 7.40
C LYS A 17 11.47 -6.75 6.43
N ASN A 18 12.67 -7.05 5.93
CA ASN A 18 12.97 -8.19 5.05
C ASN A 18 12.23 -8.17 3.70
N LEU A 19 11.87 -6.98 3.20
CA LEU A 19 11.44 -6.84 1.81
C LEU A 19 12.63 -7.11 0.88
N ALA A 20 12.34 -7.61 -0.32
CA ALA A 20 13.37 -7.85 -1.35
C ALA A 20 13.98 -6.56 -1.91
N TYR A 21 13.41 -5.41 -1.58
CA TYR A 21 13.82 -4.07 -2.00
C TYR A 21 13.52 -3.05 -0.90
N GLU A 22 14.14 -1.87 -0.99
CA GLU A 22 13.93 -0.78 -0.04
C GLU A 22 12.96 0.27 -0.62
N PRO A 23 11.70 0.33 -0.16
CA PRO A 23 10.73 1.31 -0.62
C PRO A 23 11.00 2.68 0.03
N VAL A 24 12.03 3.40 -0.43
CA VAL A 24 12.48 4.69 0.14
C VAL A 24 11.33 5.70 0.29
N PHE A 25 10.40 5.76 -0.67
CA PHE A 25 9.26 6.67 -0.57
C PHE A 25 8.35 6.33 0.61
N ALA A 26 8.14 5.04 0.91
CA ALA A 26 7.30 4.60 2.01
C ALA A 26 7.94 4.96 3.36
N TYR A 27 9.26 4.79 3.49
CA TYR A 27 10.01 5.30 4.65
C TYR A 27 9.88 6.82 4.79
N SER A 28 10.01 7.56 3.69
CA SER A 28 9.86 9.02 3.71
C SER A 28 8.46 9.48 4.15
N VAL A 29 7.40 8.72 3.84
CA VAL A 29 6.04 8.99 4.36
C VAL A 29 5.97 8.68 5.86
N ILE A 30 6.50 7.53 6.29
CA ILE A 30 6.48 7.10 7.70
C ILE A 30 7.25 8.08 8.60
N GLU A 31 8.41 8.54 8.13
CA GLU A 31 9.25 9.54 8.80
C GLU A 31 8.71 10.96 8.67
N GLN A 32 7.58 11.14 7.97
CA GLN A 32 6.92 12.43 7.75
C GLN A 32 7.76 13.45 6.97
N ASN A 33 8.83 12.99 6.29
CA ASN A 33 9.64 13.77 5.36
C ASN A 33 8.88 14.08 4.06
N GLN A 34 7.87 13.27 3.73
CA GLN A 34 6.99 13.45 2.58
C GLN A 34 5.51 13.35 2.99
N SER A 35 4.65 14.13 2.33
CA SER A 35 3.21 14.03 2.52
C SER A 35 2.66 12.73 1.96
N GLY A 36 1.87 12.04 2.78
CA GLY A 36 1.27 10.77 2.42
C GLY A 36 0.27 10.31 3.46
N LYS A 37 -0.22 9.09 3.28
CA LYS A 37 -1.15 8.41 4.18
C LYS A 37 -0.72 6.97 4.39
N VAL A 38 -1.04 6.45 5.57
CA VAL A 38 -0.82 5.05 5.94
C VAL A 38 -2.15 4.45 6.35
N PHE A 39 -2.55 3.39 5.67
CA PHE A 39 -3.73 2.61 6.00
C PHE A 39 -3.32 1.23 6.50
N VAL A 40 -4.05 0.70 7.47
CA VAL A 40 -3.80 -0.61 8.08
C VAL A 40 -5.09 -1.39 8.26
N ASP A 41 -4.95 -2.69 8.50
CA ASP A 41 -6.04 -3.57 8.88
C ASP A 41 -6.40 -3.47 10.37
N HIS A 42 -5.41 -3.30 11.25
CA HIS A 42 -5.58 -3.16 12.70
C HIS A 42 -4.76 -1.99 13.25
N ALA A 43 -5.35 -1.18 14.13
CA ALA A 43 -4.74 0.05 14.64
C ALA A 43 -3.64 -0.14 15.69
N GLU A 44 -3.55 -1.29 16.36
CA GLU A 44 -2.55 -1.53 17.41
C GLU A 44 -1.45 -2.51 16.97
N ASN A 45 -1.83 -3.54 16.20
CA ASN A 45 -0.91 -4.55 15.69
C ASN A 45 -1.20 -4.82 14.21
N PRO A 46 -0.80 -3.89 13.32
CA PRO A 46 -1.09 -4.00 11.90
C PRO A 46 -0.41 -5.24 11.34
N THR A 47 -1.14 -6.02 10.55
CA THR A 47 -0.59 -7.17 9.83
C THR A 47 -0.41 -6.85 8.35
N CYS A 48 -1.19 -5.90 7.84
CA CYS A 48 -1.17 -5.41 6.46
C CYS A 48 -1.11 -3.89 6.45
N SER A 49 -0.54 -3.31 5.39
CA SER A 49 -0.62 -1.85 5.21
C SER A 49 -0.63 -1.45 3.75
N LEU A 50 -1.34 -0.35 3.46
CA LEU A 50 -1.22 0.41 2.23
C LEU A 50 -0.61 1.77 2.58
N ILE A 51 0.58 2.04 2.06
CA ILE A 51 1.31 3.30 2.27
C ILE A 51 1.29 4.06 0.95
N ILE A 52 0.78 5.29 0.97
CA ILE A 52 0.71 6.13 -0.23
C ILE A 52 1.43 7.44 0.00
N ASN A 53 2.13 7.94 -1.01
CA ASN A 53 2.56 9.33 -1.03
C ASN A 53 1.64 10.18 -1.92
N SER A 54 1.77 11.50 -1.78
CA SER A 54 0.96 12.47 -2.55
C SER A 54 1.37 12.57 -4.03
N TYR A 55 2.38 11.83 -4.47
CA TYR A 55 2.94 11.88 -5.82
C TYR A 55 2.59 10.66 -6.67
N GLY A 56 1.67 9.81 -6.17
CA GLY A 56 1.16 8.66 -6.92
C GLY A 56 2.00 7.39 -6.77
N GLN A 57 2.79 7.22 -5.72
CA GLN A 57 3.48 5.95 -5.42
C GLN A 57 2.83 5.27 -4.23
N TYR A 58 2.33 4.05 -4.43
CA TYR A 58 1.57 3.29 -3.45
C TYR A 58 2.27 1.96 -3.17
N LEU A 59 2.42 1.58 -1.90
CA LEU A 59 2.99 0.31 -1.48
C LEU A 59 1.98 -0.48 -0.67
N LEU A 60 1.65 -1.68 -1.14
CA LEU A 60 0.83 -2.65 -0.43
C LEU A 60 1.75 -3.73 0.19
N VAL A 61 1.70 -3.90 1.51
CA VAL A 61 2.54 -4.86 2.24
C VAL A 61 1.72 -5.87 3.05
N LYS A 62 2.16 -7.14 3.00
CA LYS A 62 1.76 -8.26 3.89
C LYS A 62 0.25 -8.50 4.05
N SER A 63 -0.53 -8.67 2.98
CA SER A 63 -1.98 -8.85 3.10
C SER A 63 -2.55 -10.24 2.80
N GLY A 64 -1.71 -11.27 2.68
CA GLY A 64 -2.04 -12.50 1.96
C GLY A 64 -3.36 -13.21 2.34
N ASN A 65 -3.91 -12.97 3.53
CA ASN A 65 -5.16 -13.59 4.00
C ASN A 65 -6.23 -12.61 4.56
N ASN A 66 -6.02 -11.28 4.53
CA ASN A 66 -7.01 -10.33 5.07
C ASN A 66 -7.96 -9.83 3.98
N GLU A 67 -8.99 -10.63 3.68
CA GLU A 67 -9.96 -10.37 2.61
C GLU A 67 -10.72 -9.05 2.75
N CYS A 68 -11.09 -8.66 3.97
CA CYS A 68 -11.76 -7.39 4.22
C CYS A 68 -10.84 -6.21 3.84
N PHE A 69 -9.60 -6.22 4.36
CA PHE A 69 -8.62 -5.18 4.02
C PHE A 69 -8.34 -5.14 2.52
N MET A 70 -8.21 -6.28 1.86
CA MET A 70 -7.98 -6.35 0.41
C MET A 70 -9.15 -5.83 -0.42
N SER A 71 -10.37 -6.05 0.05
CA SER A 71 -11.57 -5.49 -0.60
C SER A 71 -11.60 -3.97 -0.47
N ASP A 72 -11.30 -3.44 0.72
CA ASP A 72 -11.21 -2.00 0.96
C ASP A 72 -10.09 -1.34 0.13
N VAL A 73 -8.93 -2.00 0.01
CA VAL A 73 -7.82 -1.52 -0.83
C VAL A 73 -8.23 -1.50 -2.30
N ALA A 74 -8.88 -2.55 -2.81
CA ALA A 74 -9.34 -2.57 -4.19
C ALA A 74 -10.38 -1.47 -4.47
N GLU A 75 -11.35 -1.28 -3.58
CA GLU A 75 -12.32 -0.19 -3.69
C GLU A 75 -11.63 1.18 -3.66
N PHE A 76 -10.66 1.37 -2.77
CA PHE A 76 -9.88 2.60 -2.69
C PHE A 76 -9.16 2.90 -4.01
N LEU A 77 -8.49 1.89 -4.59
CA LEU A 77 -7.68 1.99 -5.82
C LEU A 77 -8.53 2.18 -7.10
N LEU A 78 -9.76 1.67 -7.12
CA LEU A 78 -10.68 1.81 -8.25
C LEU A 78 -11.43 3.15 -8.27
N ASN A 79 -11.36 3.92 -7.19
CA ASN A 79 -12.04 5.20 -7.09
C ASN A 79 -11.12 6.34 -7.55
N ASP A 80 -11.35 6.81 -8.78
CA ASP A 80 -10.58 7.88 -9.41
C ASP A 80 -10.55 9.20 -8.60
N GLN A 81 -11.48 9.42 -7.67
CA GLN A 81 -11.47 10.62 -6.81
C GLN A 81 -10.33 10.61 -5.77
N HIS A 82 -9.74 9.45 -5.50
CA HIS A 82 -8.65 9.30 -4.53
C HIS A 82 -7.26 9.53 -5.14
N HIS A 83 -7.16 9.63 -6.47
CA HIS A 83 -5.89 9.52 -7.16
C HIS A 83 -5.61 10.72 -8.08
N SER A 84 -4.33 10.98 -8.31
CA SER A 84 -3.90 11.64 -9.55
C SER A 84 -4.32 10.80 -10.75
N LYS A 85 -4.27 11.36 -11.98
CA LYS A 85 -4.64 10.64 -13.23
C LYS A 85 -4.04 9.23 -13.37
N TYR A 86 -2.91 8.97 -12.72
CA TYR A 86 -2.27 7.67 -12.63
C TYR A 86 -1.56 7.55 -11.27
N TYR A 87 -1.27 6.30 -10.88
CA TYR A 87 -0.44 5.93 -9.74
C TYR A 87 0.34 4.65 -10.06
N ASP A 88 1.49 4.48 -9.42
CA ASP A 88 2.32 3.28 -9.43
C ASP A 88 2.03 2.47 -8.16
N LEU A 89 1.56 1.23 -8.33
CA LEU A 89 1.31 0.31 -7.22
C LEU A 89 2.43 -0.73 -7.12
N TYR A 90 3.10 -0.75 -5.98
CA TYR A 90 4.09 -1.73 -5.58
C TYR A 90 3.46 -2.71 -4.58
N ALA A 91 3.85 -3.98 -4.68
CA ALA A 91 3.45 -5.02 -3.72
C ALA A 91 4.69 -5.63 -3.05
N SER A 92 4.57 -6.04 -1.79
CA SER A 92 5.69 -6.67 -1.07
C SER A 92 6.06 -8.06 -1.57
N THR A 93 5.13 -8.79 -2.20
CA THR A 93 5.37 -10.14 -2.75
C THR A 93 4.64 -10.35 -4.08
N PRO A 94 5.10 -11.31 -4.92
CA PRO A 94 4.41 -11.65 -6.17
C PRO A 94 2.98 -12.16 -5.97
N GLU A 95 2.72 -12.93 -4.92
CA GLU A 95 1.38 -13.46 -4.61
C GLU A 95 0.40 -12.32 -4.32
N LEU A 96 0.87 -11.32 -3.56
CA LEU A 96 0.11 -10.13 -3.26
C LEU A 96 -0.17 -9.30 -4.51
N LEU A 97 0.83 -9.14 -5.38
CA LEU A 97 0.65 -8.47 -6.67
C LEU A 97 -0.41 -9.18 -7.51
N PHE A 98 -0.35 -10.52 -7.58
CA PHE A 98 -1.34 -11.31 -8.30
C PHE A 98 -2.75 -11.12 -7.72
N GLN A 99 -2.90 -11.26 -6.41
CA GLN A 99 -4.19 -11.08 -5.71
C GLN A 99 -4.81 -9.71 -5.97
N ILE A 100 -4.04 -8.62 -5.88
CA ILE A 100 -4.58 -7.28 -6.12
C ILE A 100 -4.83 -7.03 -7.61
N SER A 101 -3.99 -7.56 -8.50
CA SER A 101 -4.15 -7.38 -9.95
C SER A 101 -5.45 -8.00 -10.49
N GLU A 102 -5.85 -9.16 -9.98
CA GLU A 102 -7.13 -9.83 -10.31
C GLU A 102 -8.34 -8.96 -9.93
N ARG A 103 -8.22 -8.13 -8.88
CA ARG A 103 -9.28 -7.20 -8.46
C ARG A 103 -9.30 -5.91 -9.27
N LEU A 104 -8.22 -5.61 -10.00
CA LEU A 104 -8.03 -4.38 -10.79
C LEU A 104 -8.00 -4.66 -12.30
N VAL A 105 -8.57 -5.79 -12.73
CA VAL A 105 -8.58 -6.24 -14.13
C VAL A 105 -9.19 -5.18 -15.05
N GLY A 106 -8.51 -4.91 -16.17
CA GLY A 106 -8.92 -3.92 -17.16
C GLY A 106 -8.69 -2.46 -16.76
N LYS A 107 -8.13 -2.20 -15.57
CA LYS A 107 -7.82 -0.86 -15.06
C LYS A 107 -6.33 -0.62 -14.81
N THR A 108 -5.50 -1.66 -14.95
CA THR A 108 -4.08 -1.63 -14.63
C THR A 108 -3.24 -2.16 -15.79
N VAL A 109 -1.98 -1.75 -15.83
CA VAL A 109 -0.93 -2.33 -16.68
C VAL A 109 0.15 -2.85 -15.75
N LEU A 110 0.47 -4.14 -15.87
CA LEU A 110 1.50 -4.77 -15.05
C LEU A 110 2.87 -4.58 -15.71
N LEU A 111 3.80 -3.95 -14.99
CA LEU A 111 5.17 -3.77 -15.44
C LEU A 111 6.02 -4.93 -14.92
N HIS A 112 6.55 -5.73 -15.84
CA HIS A 112 7.55 -6.75 -15.51
C HIS A 112 8.93 -6.09 -15.47
N CYS A 113 9.52 -5.97 -14.28
CA CYS A 113 10.94 -5.65 -14.16
C CYS A 113 11.74 -6.94 -14.38
N PHE A 114 12.55 -6.95 -15.44
CA PHE A 114 13.49 -8.04 -15.78
C PHE A 114 14.79 -7.93 -14.97
#